data_AF-A0ABD3H6C5-F1
#
_entry.id   AF-A0ABD3H6C5-F1
#
_cell.length_a   1.000
_cell.length_b   1.000
_cell.length_c   1.000
_cell.angle_alpha   90.00
_cell.angle_beta   90.00
_cell.angle_gamma   90.00
#
_symmetry.space_group_name_H-M   'P 1'
#
loop_
_entity.id
_entity.type
_entity.pdbx_description
1 polymer ?
#
loop_
_entity_poly.entity_id
_entity_poly.type
_entity_poly.pdbx_seq_one_letter_code
_entity_poly.pdbx_strand_id
1 'polypeptide(L)'
;MAPSRDFQSEPQHFQSEPQRKTSDEAASSPFQNTLHSNIINPESPRDTLPAIQREFWESFLEIPMYQQIAKDDKDFYEGLEKAGFKSDFGEDGSGLHVRMTRRAGGYYINAGASELITGGQIKVKSGLGVQEMRPSSVVFTDGSEVKADLIVYATGYKNMKEFIAMLISPEVADKVGFVWGLGSDTHSDPGPWARELKNMWKPLVQPNLWLTGGVFMFNRQMSRFLAIQLKARMENISTPVFWPEEQTILQALSLDK
;
A
#
# COMPACT_ATOMS: atom_id res chain seq x y z
N MET A 1 -20.56 -46.82 12.48
CA MET A 1 -19.57 -47.44 11.58
C MET A 1 -20.12 -47.38 10.17
N ALA A 2 -19.61 -46.47 9.35
CA ALA A 2 -19.88 -46.38 7.91
C ALA A 2 -18.60 -46.76 7.16
N PRO A 3 -18.66 -47.46 6.01
CA PRO A 3 -17.48 -48.00 5.35
C PRO A 3 -16.72 -46.91 4.58
N SER A 4 -15.38 -47.01 4.61
CA SER A 4 -14.42 -46.18 3.89
C SER A 4 -14.56 -46.36 2.37
N ARG A 5 -14.61 -45.25 1.62
CA ARG A 5 -14.47 -45.26 0.16
C ARG A 5 -13.00 -45.07 -0.19
N ASP A 6 -12.41 -46.09 -0.81
CA ASP A 6 -11.10 -46.02 -1.44
C ASP A 6 -11.16 -45.10 -2.68
N PHE A 7 -10.32 -44.07 -2.70
CA PHE A 7 -10.11 -43.21 -3.86
C PHE A 7 -8.98 -43.81 -4.70
N GLN A 8 -9.31 -44.51 -5.79
CA GLN A 8 -8.34 -44.83 -6.83
C GLN A 8 -8.20 -43.64 -7.78
N SER A 9 -7.00 -43.07 -7.86
CA SER A 9 -6.66 -41.98 -8.79
C SER A 9 -6.20 -42.57 -10.13
N GLU A 10 -7.00 -42.41 -11.19
CA GLU A 10 -6.54 -42.63 -12.57
C GLU A 10 -5.66 -41.45 -13.05
N PRO A 11 -4.56 -41.71 -13.78
CA PRO A 11 -3.70 -40.64 -14.29
C PRO A 11 -4.34 -39.94 -15.50
N GLN A 12 -4.60 -38.64 -15.37
CA GLN A 12 -5.03 -37.81 -16.49
C GLN A 12 -3.84 -37.55 -17.44
N HIS A 13 -4.00 -37.93 -18.71
CA HIS A 13 -3.07 -37.62 -19.79
C HIS A 13 -2.95 -36.10 -19.99
N PHE A 14 -1.75 -35.56 -19.73
CA PHE A 14 -1.39 -34.19 -20.02
C PHE A 14 -1.25 -34.01 -21.54
N GLN A 15 -2.12 -33.21 -22.16
CA GLN A 15 -1.94 -32.80 -23.55
C GLN A 15 -0.77 -31.81 -23.63
N SER A 16 0.14 -32.03 -24.57
CA SER A 16 1.33 -31.21 -24.82
C SER A 16 0.95 -29.78 -25.23
N GLU A 17 1.52 -28.77 -24.55
CA GLU A 17 1.42 -27.35 -24.91
C GLU A 17 1.99 -27.07 -26.31
N PRO A 18 1.43 -26.11 -27.08
CA PRO A 18 2.04 -25.67 -28.32
C PRO A 18 3.34 -24.90 -28.05
N GLN A 19 4.41 -25.30 -28.76
CA GLN A 19 5.74 -24.72 -28.66
C GLN A 19 5.75 -23.20 -28.85
N ARG A 20 6.30 -22.46 -27.88
CA ARG A 20 6.66 -21.05 -28.06
C ARG A 20 7.71 -20.93 -29.16
N LYS A 21 7.44 -20.06 -30.14
CA LYS A 21 8.43 -19.63 -31.14
C LYS A 21 9.66 -19.05 -30.43
N THR A 22 10.83 -19.46 -30.91
CA THR A 22 12.16 -19.03 -30.46
C THR A 22 12.41 -17.55 -30.77
N SER A 23 13.27 -16.95 -29.97
CA SER A 23 13.48 -15.51 -29.73
C SER A 23 14.01 -14.64 -30.88
N ASP A 24 14.07 -15.12 -32.12
CA ASP A 24 14.95 -14.51 -33.12
C ASP A 24 14.24 -13.75 -34.26
N GLU A 25 12.91 -13.59 -34.22
CA GLU A 25 12.13 -12.84 -35.23
C GLU A 25 11.43 -11.56 -34.73
N ALA A 26 11.73 -11.09 -33.51
CA ALA A 26 11.21 -9.81 -32.98
C ALA A 26 12.20 -8.63 -33.10
N ALA A 27 13.25 -8.78 -33.90
CA ALA A 27 14.31 -7.78 -34.08
C ALA A 27 13.99 -6.79 -35.23
N SER A 28 12.95 -5.99 -35.07
CA SER A 28 12.82 -4.70 -35.78
C SER A 28 11.76 -3.80 -35.11
N SER A 29 12.09 -3.30 -33.92
CA SER A 29 11.35 -2.22 -33.25
C SER A 29 12.37 -1.20 -32.72
N PRO A 30 12.19 0.11 -32.93
CA PRO A 30 13.22 1.12 -32.65
C PRO A 30 13.42 1.43 -31.15
N PHE A 31 13.00 0.55 -30.24
CA PHE A 31 13.13 0.73 -28.79
C PHE A 31 14.13 -0.23 -28.14
N GLN A 32 15.31 -0.40 -28.72
CA GLN A 32 16.43 -0.99 -27.99
C GLN A 32 17.70 -0.13 -28.07
N ASN A 33 18.27 0.07 -26.87
CA ASN A 33 19.51 0.77 -26.50
C ASN A 33 19.31 2.29 -26.31
N THR A 34 19.26 2.84 -25.09
CA THR A 34 20.29 2.75 -24.04
C THR A 34 19.73 3.05 -22.64
N LEU A 35 19.66 2.05 -21.77
CA LEU A 35 19.79 2.26 -20.32
C LEU A 35 21.25 1.97 -19.99
N HIS A 36 22.07 3.02 -19.95
CA HIS A 36 23.41 2.90 -19.38
C HIS A 36 23.25 2.69 -17.88
N SER A 37 23.69 1.52 -17.41
CA SER A 37 24.02 1.27 -16.03
C SER A 37 25.16 2.20 -15.65
N ASN A 38 24.83 3.36 -15.08
CA ASN A 38 25.83 4.13 -14.35
C ASN A 38 26.15 3.37 -13.07
N ILE A 39 27.36 2.82 -13.06
CA ILE A 39 28.14 2.40 -11.90
C ILE A 39 27.79 3.34 -10.73
N ILE A 40 27.37 2.75 -9.61
CA ILE A 40 27.17 3.46 -8.34
C ILE A 40 28.50 4.13 -8.01
N ASN A 41 28.60 5.43 -8.21
CA ASN A 41 29.71 6.23 -7.70
C ASN A 41 29.55 6.27 -6.17
N PRO A 42 30.48 5.70 -5.38
CA PRO A 42 30.36 5.65 -3.93
C PRO A 42 30.49 7.02 -3.25
N GLU A 43 30.88 8.08 -3.97
CA GLU A 43 31.06 9.44 -3.44
C GLU A 43 29.97 10.44 -3.90
N SER A 44 28.75 9.97 -4.18
CA SER A 44 27.62 10.88 -4.35
C SER A 44 27.17 11.42 -2.99
N PRO A 45 27.10 12.75 -2.78
CA PRO A 45 26.65 13.33 -1.53
C PRO A 45 25.15 13.06 -1.35
N ARG A 46 24.83 11.96 -0.68
CA ARG A 46 23.45 11.54 -0.35
C ARG A 46 22.76 12.51 0.62
N ASP A 47 23.51 13.45 1.17
CA ASP A 47 23.06 14.43 2.16
C ASP A 47 22.88 15.84 1.60
N THR A 48 23.13 16.07 0.30
CA THR A 48 22.88 17.37 -0.36
C THR A 48 21.75 17.32 -1.38
N LEU A 49 20.85 16.35 -1.28
CA LEU A 49 19.70 16.28 -2.19
C LEU A 49 18.72 17.41 -1.82
N PRO A 50 18.52 18.44 -2.68
CA PRO A 50 17.63 19.54 -2.35
C PRO A 50 16.18 19.05 -2.24
N ALA A 51 15.31 19.81 -1.58
CA ALA A 51 13.86 19.58 -1.52
C ALA A 51 13.22 19.25 -2.88
N ILE A 52 13.85 19.69 -3.97
CA ILE A 52 13.52 19.36 -5.36
C ILE A 52 13.45 17.85 -5.65
N GLN A 53 14.17 16.95 -4.95
CA GLN A 53 14.00 15.50 -5.16
C GLN A 53 12.81 14.87 -4.42
N ARG A 54 12.19 15.60 -3.48
CA ARG A 54 11.00 15.17 -2.74
C ARG A 54 9.75 15.10 -3.64
N GLU A 55 9.70 15.95 -4.65
CA GLU A 55 8.64 16.03 -5.67
C GLU A 55 8.97 15.22 -6.94
N PHE A 56 10.25 14.97 -7.21
CA PHE A 56 10.72 14.64 -8.57
C PHE A 56 10.65 13.16 -8.97
N TRP A 57 10.59 12.20 -8.04
CA TRP A 57 10.67 10.78 -8.41
C TRP A 57 9.34 10.03 -8.44
N GLU A 58 8.48 10.24 -7.45
CA GLU A 58 7.19 9.52 -7.37
C GLU A 58 6.09 10.23 -8.17
N SER A 59 5.97 11.55 -8.01
CA SER A 59 4.91 12.33 -8.65
C SER A 59 5.22 12.69 -10.11
N PHE A 60 6.48 12.88 -10.50
CA PHE A 60 6.82 13.31 -11.86
C PHE A 60 6.48 12.28 -12.95
N LEU A 61 6.65 10.98 -12.67
CA LEU A 61 6.34 9.92 -13.64
C LEU A 61 4.86 9.51 -13.59
N GLU A 62 4.26 9.49 -12.40
CA GLU A 62 2.88 9.03 -12.25
C GLU A 62 1.84 10.10 -12.58
N ILE A 63 2.07 11.38 -12.28
CA ILE A 63 1.10 12.45 -12.58
C ILE A 63 0.75 12.48 -14.08
N PRO A 64 1.71 12.54 -15.03
CA PRO A 64 1.37 12.57 -16.46
C PRO A 64 0.62 11.31 -16.91
N MET A 65 0.99 10.14 -16.35
CA MET A 65 0.30 8.88 -16.62
C MET A 65 -1.15 8.92 -16.13
N TYR A 66 -1.40 9.38 -14.91
CA TYR A 66 -2.75 9.49 -14.36
C TYR A 66 -3.58 10.57 -15.01
N GLN A 67 -2.96 11.67 -15.46
CA GLN A 67 -3.62 12.67 -16.31
C GLN A 67 -4.05 12.07 -17.64
N GLN A 68 -3.27 11.17 -18.22
CA GLN A 68 -3.64 10.48 -19.45
C GLN A 68 -4.76 9.47 -19.20
N ILE A 69 -4.68 8.66 -18.13
CA ILE A 69 -5.75 7.74 -17.71
C ILE A 69 -7.06 8.50 -17.50
N ALA A 70 -7.04 9.64 -16.81
CA ALA A 70 -8.22 10.46 -16.58
C ALA A 70 -8.87 10.97 -17.88
N LYS A 71 -8.08 11.18 -18.94
CA LYS A 71 -8.59 11.59 -20.26
C LYS A 71 -9.17 10.39 -21.00
N ASP A 72 -8.46 9.27 -21.01
CA ASP A 72 -8.86 8.06 -21.74
C ASP A 72 -10.13 7.45 -21.13
N ASP A 73 -10.24 7.44 -19.81
CA ASP A 73 -11.37 6.90 -19.05
C ASP A 73 -12.36 7.99 -18.59
N LYS A 74 -12.39 9.14 -19.27
CA LYS A 74 -13.22 10.29 -18.88
C LYS A 74 -14.68 9.93 -18.66
N ASP A 75 -15.29 9.19 -19.59
CA ASP A 75 -16.71 8.82 -19.53
C ASP A 75 -17.01 7.93 -18.31
N PHE A 76 -16.07 7.07 -17.94
CA PHE A 76 -16.18 6.22 -16.75
C PHE A 76 -16.21 7.06 -15.47
N TYR A 77 -15.25 7.99 -15.32
CA TYR A 77 -15.19 8.86 -14.15
C TYR A 77 -16.39 9.81 -14.06
N GLU A 78 -16.81 10.40 -15.18
CA GLU A 78 -18.02 11.23 -15.22
C GLU A 78 -19.28 10.44 -14.84
N GLY A 79 -19.39 9.19 -15.29
CA GLY A 79 -20.50 8.31 -14.93
C GLY A 79 -20.56 8.08 -13.42
N LEU A 80 -19.41 7.84 -12.78
CA LEU A 80 -19.30 7.67 -11.33
C LEU A 80 -19.66 8.96 -10.58
N GLU A 81 -19.16 10.10 -11.03
CA GLU A 81 -19.46 11.41 -10.43
C GLU A 81 -20.97 11.72 -10.52
N LYS A 82 -21.58 11.48 -11.68
CA LYS A 82 -23.04 11.64 -11.89
C LYS A 82 -23.86 10.73 -10.97
N ALA A 83 -23.37 9.53 -10.65
CA ALA A 83 -23.98 8.62 -9.68
C ALA A 83 -23.73 9.03 -8.21
N GLY A 84 -22.96 10.10 -7.97
CA GLY A 84 -22.62 10.60 -6.64
C GLY A 84 -21.41 9.92 -6.00
N PHE A 85 -20.65 9.11 -6.75
CA PHE A 85 -19.41 8.50 -6.27
C PHE A 85 -18.26 9.50 -6.32
N LYS A 86 -17.64 9.77 -5.18
CA LYS A 86 -16.50 10.68 -5.08
C LYS A 86 -15.22 9.92 -5.43
N SER A 87 -14.47 10.46 -6.38
CA SER A 87 -13.16 9.93 -6.79
C SER A 87 -12.15 11.06 -6.90
N ASP A 88 -10.87 10.71 -6.80
CA ASP A 88 -9.74 11.62 -6.95
C ASP A 88 -8.51 10.83 -7.43
N PHE A 89 -7.47 11.51 -7.91
CA PHE A 89 -6.26 10.90 -8.47
C PHE A 89 -5.04 10.99 -7.52
N GLY A 90 -5.26 11.03 -6.22
CA GLY A 90 -4.26 11.44 -5.23
C GLY A 90 -4.45 12.91 -4.82
N GLU A 91 -4.02 13.25 -3.59
CA GLU A 91 -4.09 14.62 -3.05
C GLU A 91 -3.40 15.65 -3.98
N ASP A 92 -2.33 15.22 -4.64
CA ASP A 92 -1.51 15.97 -5.60
C ASP A 92 -1.60 15.40 -7.04
N GLY A 93 -2.55 14.51 -7.32
CA GLY A 93 -2.67 13.84 -8.63
C GLY A 93 -1.64 12.75 -8.91
N SER A 94 -0.85 12.36 -7.90
CA SER A 94 0.24 11.37 -8.01
C SER A 94 -0.21 9.92 -8.18
N GLY A 95 -1.51 9.63 -8.10
CA GLY A 95 -2.06 8.32 -8.42
C GLY A 95 -2.11 7.31 -7.28
N LEU A 96 -2.40 6.07 -7.65
CA LEU A 96 -2.66 4.97 -6.72
C LEU A 96 -1.40 4.52 -6.01
N HIS A 97 -0.29 4.37 -6.73
CA HIS A 97 0.92 3.77 -6.17
C HIS A 97 1.54 4.69 -5.13
N VAL A 98 1.66 5.99 -5.45
CA VAL A 98 2.12 7.00 -4.48
C VAL A 98 1.16 7.14 -3.29
N ARG A 99 -0.17 7.09 -3.50
CA ARG A 99 -1.14 7.04 -2.40
C ARG A 99 -0.92 5.82 -1.50
N MET A 100 -0.68 4.65 -2.09
CA MET A 100 -0.43 3.42 -1.37
C MET A 100 0.84 3.51 -0.52
N THR A 101 1.93 4.07 -1.03
CA THR A 101 3.18 4.23 -0.25
C THR A 101 3.00 5.23 0.89
N ARG A 102 2.26 6.33 0.69
CA ARG A 102 1.98 7.32 1.75
C ARG A 102 1.07 6.80 2.85
N ARG A 103 -0.05 6.13 2.51
CA ARG A 103 -1.14 5.85 3.46
C ARG A 103 -1.41 4.38 3.78
N ALA A 104 -0.87 3.43 3.02
CA ALA A 104 -1.22 2.01 3.11
C ALA A 104 -2.71 1.70 2.84
N GLY A 105 -3.45 2.61 2.18
CA GLY A 105 -4.88 2.48 2.02
C GLY A 105 -5.54 3.73 1.45
N GLY A 106 -6.87 3.79 1.57
CA GLY A 106 -7.66 4.92 1.05
C GLY A 106 -7.82 4.90 -0.47
N TYR A 107 -7.80 3.73 -1.08
CA TYR A 107 -8.03 3.53 -2.51
C TYR A 107 -9.14 2.51 -2.76
N TYR A 108 -9.69 2.55 -3.97
CA TYR A 108 -10.73 1.66 -4.45
C TYR A 108 -10.23 0.96 -5.72
N ILE A 109 -10.37 -0.36 -5.79
CA ILE A 109 -10.08 -1.15 -6.99
C ILE A 109 -11.42 -1.61 -7.55
N ASN A 110 -11.71 -1.23 -8.79
CA ASN A 110 -12.92 -1.69 -9.44
C ASN A 110 -12.79 -3.19 -9.76
N ALA A 111 -13.79 -3.97 -9.30
CA ALA A 111 -13.95 -5.38 -9.61
C ALA A 111 -15.34 -5.67 -10.22
N GLY A 112 -15.96 -4.67 -10.84
CA GLY A 112 -17.30 -4.73 -11.45
C GLY A 112 -18.37 -3.90 -10.72
N ALA A 113 -18.05 -3.33 -9.56
CA ALA A 113 -19.02 -2.56 -8.78
C ALA A 113 -19.22 -1.13 -9.33
N SER A 114 -18.21 -0.55 -9.97
CA SER A 114 -18.34 0.76 -10.61
C SER A 114 -19.41 0.76 -11.69
N GLU A 115 -19.50 -0.31 -12.49
CA GLU A 115 -20.50 -0.48 -13.55
C GLU A 115 -21.93 -0.61 -12.98
N LEU A 116 -22.06 -1.27 -11.82
CA LEU A 116 -23.34 -1.35 -11.12
C LEU A 116 -23.76 0.00 -10.51
N ILE A 117 -22.79 0.81 -10.08
CA ILE A 117 -23.03 2.18 -9.60
C ILE A 117 -23.47 3.08 -10.75
N THR A 118 -22.72 3.11 -11.86
CA THR A 118 -23.05 3.95 -13.03
C THR A 118 -24.34 3.49 -13.70
N GLY A 119 -24.64 2.20 -13.68
CA GLY A 119 -25.92 1.62 -14.13
C GLY A 119 -27.10 1.84 -13.16
N GLY A 120 -26.89 2.48 -12.01
CA GLY A 120 -27.95 2.79 -11.04
C GLY A 120 -28.46 1.62 -10.20
N GLN A 121 -27.84 0.45 -10.32
CA GLN A 121 -28.19 -0.74 -9.52
C GLN A 121 -27.67 -0.61 -8.08
N ILE A 122 -26.54 0.06 -7.89
CA ILE A 122 -26.02 0.46 -6.59
C ILE A 122 -26.19 1.98 -6.44
N LYS A 123 -26.96 2.40 -5.44
CA LYS A 123 -27.15 3.81 -5.11
C LYS A 123 -26.05 4.27 -4.16
N VAL A 124 -25.45 5.43 -4.45
CA VAL A 124 -24.39 6.03 -3.64
C VAL A 124 -24.92 7.25 -2.90
N LYS A 125 -24.61 7.36 -1.61
CA LYS A 125 -24.92 8.53 -0.78
C LYS A 125 -23.63 9.04 -0.16
N SER A 126 -23.12 10.14 -0.70
CA SER A 126 -21.80 10.70 -0.37
C SER A 126 -21.89 11.98 0.46
N GLY A 127 -20.83 12.30 1.20
CA GLY A 127 -20.69 13.57 1.93
C GLY A 127 -21.53 13.70 3.20
N LEU A 128 -22.13 12.60 3.66
CA LEU A 128 -22.95 12.56 4.86
C LEU A 128 -22.40 11.52 5.83
N GLY A 129 -22.49 11.83 7.13
CA GLY A 129 -22.24 10.85 8.17
C GLY A 129 -23.47 10.00 8.44
N VAL A 130 -23.26 8.88 9.12
CA VAL A 130 -24.34 8.12 9.77
C VAL A 130 -24.62 8.77 11.13
N GLN A 131 -25.87 9.16 11.36
CA GLN A 131 -26.32 9.76 12.63
C GLN A 131 -26.86 8.71 13.60
N GLU A 132 -27.73 7.82 13.12
CA GLU A 132 -28.40 6.83 13.96
C GLU A 132 -28.64 5.53 13.17
N MET A 133 -28.42 4.40 13.83
CA MET A 133 -28.79 3.07 13.33
C MET A 133 -30.10 2.67 14.00
N ARG A 134 -31.11 2.36 13.20
CA ARG A 134 -32.41 1.89 13.67
C ARG A 134 -32.59 0.41 13.31
N PRO A 135 -33.57 -0.28 13.93
CA PRO A 135 -33.78 -1.71 13.69
C PRO A 135 -33.94 -2.10 12.22
N SER A 136 -34.44 -1.19 11.36
CA SER A 136 -34.69 -1.46 9.93
C SER A 136 -34.31 -0.28 9.02
N SER A 137 -33.43 0.61 9.48
CA SER A 137 -33.03 1.80 8.71
C SER A 137 -31.75 2.46 9.22
N VAL A 138 -31.18 3.33 8.39
CA VAL A 138 -30.04 4.18 8.70
C VAL A 138 -30.46 5.64 8.51
N VAL A 139 -30.26 6.45 9.55
CA VAL A 139 -30.48 7.90 9.51
C VAL A 139 -29.14 8.59 9.28
N PHE A 140 -29.09 9.50 8.30
CA PHE A 140 -27.91 10.28 7.95
C PHE A 140 -27.95 11.65 8.63
N THR A 141 -26.79 12.33 8.66
CA THR A 141 -26.63 13.65 9.30
C THR A 141 -27.47 14.77 8.68
N ASP A 142 -28.01 14.59 7.47
CA ASP A 142 -28.98 15.51 6.85
C ASP A 142 -30.43 15.23 7.28
N GLY A 143 -30.65 14.27 8.18
CA GLY A 143 -31.97 13.81 8.62
C GLY A 143 -32.65 12.83 7.67
N SER A 144 -32.06 12.53 6.51
CA SER A 144 -32.63 11.53 5.58
C SER A 144 -32.48 10.12 6.13
N GLU A 145 -33.40 9.23 5.74
CA GLU A 145 -33.48 7.87 6.25
C GLU A 145 -33.55 6.87 5.09
N VAL A 146 -32.73 5.82 5.17
CA VAL A 146 -32.72 4.71 4.20
C VAL A 146 -33.13 3.43 4.91
N LYS A 147 -34.18 2.78 4.42
CA LYS A 147 -34.59 1.46 4.91
C LYS A 147 -33.56 0.41 4.53
N ALA A 148 -33.24 -0.49 5.46
CA ALA A 148 -32.30 -1.57 5.25
C ALA A 148 -32.69 -2.79 6.08
N ASP A 149 -32.72 -3.97 5.44
CA ASP A 149 -32.91 -5.26 6.12
C ASP A 149 -31.58 -5.83 6.66
N LEU A 150 -30.46 -5.41 6.07
CA LEU A 150 -29.10 -5.78 6.46
C LEU A 150 -28.17 -4.59 6.36
N ILE A 151 -27.28 -4.45 7.34
CA ILE A 151 -26.27 -3.41 7.40
C ILE A 151 -24.90 -4.08 7.53
N VAL A 152 -24.00 -3.77 6.60
CA VAL A 152 -22.63 -4.29 6.58
C VAL A 152 -21.65 -3.17 6.90
N TYR A 153 -20.87 -3.35 7.96
CA TYR A 153 -19.82 -2.41 8.34
C TYR A 153 -18.54 -2.69 7.53
N ALA A 154 -18.41 -2.02 6.39
CA ALA A 154 -17.21 -2.02 5.55
C ALA A 154 -16.30 -0.81 5.84
N THR A 155 -16.09 -0.49 7.13
CA THR A 155 -15.43 0.75 7.60
C THR A 155 -13.89 0.70 7.57
N GLY A 156 -13.30 -0.35 6.98
CA GLY A 156 -11.86 -0.51 6.87
C GLY A 156 -11.18 -1.01 8.15
N TYR A 157 -9.86 -0.88 8.18
CA TYR A 157 -8.98 -1.35 9.26
C TYR A 157 -8.28 -0.19 9.96
N LYS A 158 -7.94 -0.40 11.23
CA LYS A 158 -7.07 0.49 12.00
C LYS A 158 -5.63 0.40 11.50
N ASN A 159 -4.82 1.44 11.77
CA ASN A 159 -3.41 1.41 11.42
C ASN A 159 -2.62 0.43 12.32
N MET A 160 -1.41 0.05 11.90
CA MET A 160 -0.57 -0.89 12.65
C MET A 160 -0.14 -0.38 14.03
N LYS A 161 -0.03 0.94 14.24
CA LYS A 161 0.27 1.52 15.56
C LYS A 161 -0.83 1.17 16.56
N GLU A 162 -2.11 1.27 16.18
CA GLU A 162 -3.23 0.88 17.04
C GLU A 162 -3.21 -0.62 17.36
N PHE A 163 -2.81 -1.47 16.42
CA PHE A 163 -2.63 -2.91 16.70
C PHE A 163 -1.51 -3.16 17.71
N ILE A 164 -0.39 -2.43 17.64
CA ILE A 164 0.68 -2.52 18.65
C ILE A 164 0.15 -2.11 20.03
N ALA A 165 -0.64 -1.03 20.10
CA ALA A 165 -1.21 -0.55 21.35
C ALA A 165 -2.13 -1.59 22.00
N MET A 166 -2.92 -2.29 21.19
CA MET A 166 -3.85 -3.33 21.65
C MET A 166 -3.14 -4.63 22.05
N LEU A 167 -2.12 -5.06 21.29
CA LEU A 167 -1.49 -6.37 21.46
C LEU A 167 -0.32 -6.36 22.45
N ILE A 168 0.40 -5.24 22.54
CA ILE A 168 1.59 -5.10 23.39
C ILE A 168 1.30 -4.10 24.51
N SER A 169 1.31 -2.80 24.20
CA SER A 169 0.89 -1.75 25.11
C SER A 169 0.86 -0.38 24.40
N PRO A 170 0.11 0.62 24.92
CA PRO A 170 0.16 1.99 24.43
C PRO A 170 1.57 2.59 24.43
N GLU A 171 2.36 2.31 25.47
CA GLU A 171 3.73 2.82 25.61
C GLU A 171 4.65 2.29 24.50
N VAL A 172 4.51 1.01 24.15
CA VAL A 172 5.28 0.43 23.02
C VAL A 172 4.81 1.03 21.69
N ALA A 173 3.51 1.27 21.52
CA ALA A 173 2.99 1.90 20.31
C ALA A 173 3.53 3.32 20.13
N ASP A 174 3.58 4.11 21.21
CA ASP A 174 4.14 5.45 21.19
C ASP A 174 5.65 5.43 20.96
N LYS A 175 6.35 4.47 21.57
CA LYS A 175 7.78 4.26 21.32
C LYS A 175 8.06 3.97 19.84
N VAL A 176 7.32 3.04 19.23
CA VAL A 176 7.47 2.69 17.81
C VAL A 176 7.13 3.87 16.90
N GLY A 177 6.07 4.61 17.24
CA GLY A 177 5.64 5.77 16.46
C GLY A 177 4.88 5.38 15.19
N PHE A 178 5.02 6.21 14.15
CA PHE A 178 4.26 6.07 12.91
C PHE A 178 4.73 4.85 12.10
N VAL A 179 3.79 4.04 11.63
CA VAL A 179 4.08 2.84 10.82
C VAL A 179 3.53 3.05 9.43
N TRP A 180 4.33 2.74 8.41
CA TRP A 180 4.06 3.04 7.00
C TRP A 180 4.17 4.54 6.66
N GLY A 181 4.29 4.88 5.39
CA GLY A 181 4.48 6.25 4.93
C GLY A 181 5.94 6.61 4.74
N LEU A 182 6.19 7.59 3.88
CA LEU A 182 7.51 8.05 3.47
C LEU A 182 7.86 9.41 4.08
N GLY A 183 6.94 10.06 4.79
CA GLY A 183 7.09 11.41 5.30
C GLY A 183 6.96 12.48 4.24
N SER A 184 6.01 12.30 3.32
CA SER A 184 5.81 13.17 2.16
C SER A 184 5.15 14.52 2.48
N ASP A 185 4.83 14.79 3.74
CA ASP A 185 4.13 16.01 4.19
C ASP A 185 2.73 16.18 3.59
N THR A 186 2.02 15.05 3.47
CA THR A 186 0.61 15.00 3.02
C THR A 186 -0.32 14.68 4.18
N HIS A 187 -1.63 14.86 4.01
CA HIS A 187 -2.60 14.74 5.10
C HIS A 187 -2.51 13.44 5.91
N SER A 188 -2.11 12.33 5.28
CA SER A 188 -1.97 11.01 5.93
C SER A 188 -0.53 10.48 5.98
N ASP A 189 0.46 11.30 5.62
CA ASP A 189 1.88 10.97 5.72
C ASP A 189 2.70 12.21 6.11
N PRO A 190 2.60 12.63 7.39
CA PRO A 190 3.31 13.81 7.86
C PRO A 190 4.82 13.62 7.75
N GLY A 191 5.52 14.71 7.44
CA GLY A 191 6.98 14.73 7.38
C GLY A 191 7.68 14.43 8.73
N PRO A 192 9.02 14.41 8.72
CA PRO A 192 9.89 14.61 7.57
C PRO A 192 10.05 13.34 6.71
N TRP A 193 10.56 13.53 5.49
CA TRP A 193 10.84 12.47 4.54
C TRP A 193 11.82 11.43 5.10
N ALA A 194 11.35 10.19 5.20
CA ALA A 194 12.04 9.05 5.79
C ALA A 194 12.89 8.26 4.77
N ARG A 195 12.82 8.58 3.47
CA ARG A 195 13.51 7.91 2.34
C ARG A 195 13.11 6.44 2.11
N GLU A 196 12.54 5.77 3.10
CA GLU A 196 11.98 4.43 3.06
C GLU A 196 10.68 4.38 3.89
N LEU A 197 9.92 3.29 3.76
CA LEU A 197 8.70 3.12 4.55
C LEU A 197 9.02 3.06 6.05
N LYS A 198 8.37 3.93 6.82
CA LYS A 198 8.54 4.04 8.27
C LYS A 198 8.22 2.71 8.96
N ASN A 199 9.17 2.21 9.75
CA ASN A 199 9.00 1.06 10.64
C ASN A 199 8.55 -0.26 9.98
N MET A 200 8.88 -0.49 8.71
CA MET A 200 8.52 -1.73 8.00
C MET A 200 9.75 -2.57 7.63
N TRP A 201 9.67 -3.89 7.87
CA TRP A 201 10.70 -4.90 7.55
C TRP A 201 12.11 -4.63 8.10
N LYS A 202 12.20 -3.87 9.19
CA LYS A 202 13.45 -3.57 9.90
C LYS A 202 13.27 -3.72 11.41
N PRO A 203 14.36 -3.87 12.19
CA PRO A 203 14.29 -3.88 13.64
C PRO A 203 13.70 -2.57 14.13
N LEU A 204 12.73 -2.64 15.03
CA LEU A 204 12.14 -1.45 15.63
C LEU A 204 12.94 -0.99 16.85
N VAL A 205 12.65 0.24 17.29
CA VAL A 205 13.16 0.81 18.55
C VAL A 205 12.72 0.00 19.78
N GLN A 206 11.64 -0.79 19.66
CA GLN A 206 11.30 -1.80 20.64
C GLN A 206 12.15 -3.05 20.41
N PRO A 207 12.97 -3.48 21.38
CA PRO A 207 13.81 -4.66 21.22
C PRO A 207 12.99 -5.90 20.85
N ASN A 208 13.56 -6.72 19.96
CA ASN A 208 12.97 -7.96 19.47
C ASN A 208 11.62 -7.81 18.73
N LEU A 209 11.32 -6.63 18.18
CA LEU A 209 10.11 -6.38 17.41
C LEU A 209 10.42 -5.99 15.94
N TRP A 210 9.66 -6.59 15.02
CA TRP A 210 9.63 -6.29 13.60
C TRP A 210 8.18 -6.24 13.12
N LEU A 211 7.91 -5.43 12.09
CA LEU A 211 6.63 -5.40 11.40
C LEU A 211 6.82 -5.86 9.95
N THR A 212 5.84 -6.61 9.46
CA THR A 212 5.70 -6.99 8.04
C THR A 212 4.25 -6.78 7.62
N GLY A 213 4.01 -6.45 6.35
CA GLY A 213 2.68 -6.12 5.87
C GLY A 213 2.64 -5.81 4.39
N GLY A 214 1.61 -5.09 3.94
CA GLY A 214 1.45 -4.72 2.55
C GLY A 214 0.91 -5.85 1.66
N VAL A 215 0.81 -5.55 0.35
CA VAL A 215 0.35 -6.52 -0.65
C VAL A 215 1.35 -7.65 -0.86
N PHE A 216 0.93 -8.69 -1.58
CA PHE A 216 1.73 -9.88 -1.88
C PHE A 216 3.13 -9.56 -2.41
N MET A 217 3.27 -8.54 -3.26
CA MET A 217 4.56 -8.08 -3.78
C MET A 217 5.53 -7.72 -2.66
N PHE A 218 5.11 -6.86 -1.72
CA PHE A 218 5.94 -6.44 -0.59
C PHE A 218 6.30 -7.60 0.32
N ASN A 219 5.31 -8.40 0.74
CA ASN A 219 5.59 -9.54 1.63
C ASN A 219 6.54 -10.54 0.97
N ARG A 220 6.30 -10.93 -0.28
CA ARG A 220 7.15 -11.89 -1.01
C ARG A 220 8.59 -11.42 -1.10
N GLN A 221 8.81 -10.13 -1.41
CA GLN A 221 10.15 -9.58 -1.56
C GLN A 221 10.84 -9.36 -0.21
N MET A 222 10.12 -8.80 0.77
CA MET A 222 10.72 -8.31 2.00
C MET A 222 10.86 -9.37 3.10
N SER A 223 10.06 -10.45 3.07
CA SER A 223 10.20 -11.55 4.04
C SER A 223 11.59 -12.18 4.04
N ARG A 224 12.27 -12.25 2.88
CA ARG A 224 13.65 -12.75 2.80
C ARG A 224 14.63 -11.87 3.57
N PHE A 225 14.53 -10.54 3.41
CA PHE A 225 15.40 -9.60 4.11
C PHE A 225 15.17 -9.64 5.61
N LEU A 226 13.90 -9.70 6.04
CA LEU A 226 13.54 -9.86 7.45
C LEU A 226 14.11 -11.16 8.02
N ALA A 227 13.97 -12.29 7.32
CA ALA A 227 14.52 -13.57 7.77
C ALA A 227 16.05 -13.55 7.91
N ILE A 228 16.76 -12.88 7.00
CA ILE A 228 18.21 -12.70 7.09
C ILE A 228 18.59 -11.84 8.30
N GLN A 229 17.85 -10.76 8.59
CA GLN A 229 18.09 -9.95 9.80
C GLN A 229 17.91 -10.76 11.09
N LEU A 230 16.85 -11.57 11.16
CA LEU A 230 16.61 -12.46 12.30
C LEU A 230 17.76 -13.48 12.46
N LYS A 231 18.19 -14.10 11.36
CA LYS A 231 19.32 -15.03 11.37
C LYS A 231 20.62 -14.35 11.79
N ALA A 232 20.92 -13.16 11.27
CA ALA A 232 22.09 -12.38 11.66
C ALA A 232 22.10 -12.12 13.18
N ARG A 233 20.96 -11.74 13.76
CA ARG A 233 20.83 -11.56 15.21
C ARG A 233 21.07 -12.85 15.99
N MET A 234 20.59 -14.00 15.52
CA MET A 234 20.85 -15.31 16.14
C MET A 234 22.34 -15.68 16.13
N GLU A 235 23.08 -15.25 15.11
CA GLU A 235 24.52 -15.46 14.96
C GLU A 235 25.36 -14.34 15.59
N ASN A 236 24.75 -13.42 16.33
CA ASN A 236 25.42 -12.24 16.91
C ASN A 236 26.11 -11.35 15.85
N ILE A 237 25.57 -11.32 14.63
CA ILE A 237 26.01 -10.43 13.55
C ILE A 237 25.20 -9.13 13.65
N SER A 238 25.89 -7.99 13.68
CA SER A 238 25.26 -6.67 13.73
C SER A 238 24.43 -6.39 12.48
N THR A 239 23.20 -5.93 12.66
CA THR A 239 22.31 -5.44 11.60
C THR A 239 22.05 -3.95 11.82
N PRO A 240 22.90 -3.05 11.31
CA PRO A 240 22.71 -1.62 11.50
C PRO A 240 21.38 -1.17 10.89
N VAL A 241 20.67 -0.31 11.61
CA VAL A 241 19.44 0.33 11.14
C VAL A 241 19.75 1.80 10.89
N PHE A 242 19.47 2.26 9.68
CA PHE A 242 19.59 3.67 9.34
C PHE A 242 18.30 4.37 9.73
N TRP A 243 18.41 5.26 10.71
CA TRP A 243 17.29 6.08 11.17
C TRP A 243 17.36 7.46 10.48
N PRO A 244 16.22 8.05 10.10
CA PRO A 244 16.19 9.45 9.71
C PRO A 244 16.78 10.31 10.84
N GLU A 245 17.54 11.36 10.51
CA GLU A 245 18.34 12.13 11.47
C GLU A 245 17.56 12.63 12.71
N GLU A 246 16.25 12.88 12.60
CA GLU A 246 15.39 13.22 13.75
C GLU A 246 15.12 12.06 14.72
N GLN A 247 15.03 10.81 14.23
CA GLN A 247 14.92 9.62 15.10
C GLN A 247 16.28 9.21 15.68
N THR A 248 17.37 9.50 14.98
CA THR A 248 18.74 9.27 15.47
C THR A 248 19.03 10.08 16.73
N ILE A 249 18.48 11.31 16.83
CA ILE A 249 18.66 12.18 18.01
C ILE A 249 17.91 11.61 19.24
N LEU A 250 16.68 11.10 19.08
CA LEU A 250 15.93 10.54 20.21
C LEU A 250 16.44 9.16 20.65
N GLN A 251 16.96 8.35 19.72
CA GLN A 251 17.48 7.02 20.04
C GLN A 251 18.90 7.06 20.63
N ALA A 252 19.77 7.97 20.18
CA ALA A 252 21.10 8.17 20.76
C ALA A 252 21.05 8.59 22.23
N LEU A 253 19.99 9.27 22.65
CA LEU A 253 19.78 9.71 24.04
C LEU A 253 19.17 8.62 24.96
N SER A 254 18.89 7.42 24.44
CA SER A 254 18.25 6.33 25.20
C SER A 254 19.09 5.06 25.36
N LEU A 255 20.31 5.05 24.82
CA LEU A 255 21.24 3.89 24.91
C LEU A 255 22.39 4.07 25.89
N ASP A 256 22.46 5.19 26.61
CA ASP A 256 23.34 5.36 27.79
C ASP A 256 22.49 5.40 29.07
N LYS A 257 21.95 4.24 29.48
CA LYS A 257 21.66 3.88 30.88
C LYS A 257 21.74 2.37 31.09
#